data_AF-A0A947JUS6-F1
#
_entry.id   AF-A0A947JUS6-F1
#
_cell.length_a   1.000
_cell.length_b   1.000
_cell.length_c   1.000
_cell.angle_alpha   90.00
_cell.angle_beta   90.00
_cell.angle_gamma   90.00
#
_symmetry.space_group_name_H-M   'P 1'
#
loop_
_entity.id
_entity.type
_entity.pdbx_description
1 polymer ?
#
loop_
_entity_poly.entity_id
_entity_poly.type
_entity_poly.pdbx_seq_one_letter_code
_entity_poly.pdbx_strand_id
1 'polypeptide(L)'
;AGAMKRWNFGGLRATHGVSLSHRSHGSTGNRQDPGRVFKGKKMAGHMGDRQRTQQNLEIVRTDADRGLLFVKGSVPGAKNGWMLVRDSVKIKHSEDLPFPGVMRRNQDEFAHEEADAGLIESNADHAVNPEVSVEQQEKLMDQQQAGADAEPGAAQDDTSTTPSADKADGENKEG
;
A
#
# COMPACT_ATOMS: atom_id res chain seq x y z
N ALA A 1 -3.73 12.84 -34.79
CA ALA A 1 -3.92 14.27 -34.46
C ALA A 1 -2.89 15.15 -35.18
N GLY A 2 -3.33 16.26 -35.79
CA GLY A 2 -2.46 17.24 -36.45
C GLY A 2 -1.68 18.13 -35.47
N ALA A 3 -0.73 18.91 -35.99
CA ALA A 3 0.17 19.75 -35.18
C ALA A 3 -0.59 20.73 -34.27
N MET A 4 -1.64 21.38 -34.77
CA MET A 4 -2.47 22.30 -33.99
C MET A 4 -3.17 21.62 -32.81
N LYS A 5 -3.87 20.50 -33.04
CA LYS A 5 -4.61 19.79 -31.97
C LYS A 5 -3.68 19.17 -30.93
N ARG A 6 -2.52 18.68 -31.37
CA ARG A 6 -1.57 17.96 -30.52
C ARG A 6 -0.71 18.87 -29.66
N TRP A 7 -0.26 20.00 -30.22
CA TRP A 7 0.73 20.88 -29.60
C TRP A 7 0.25 22.32 -29.40
N ASN A 8 -1.04 22.58 -29.64
CA ASN A 8 -1.65 23.90 -29.55
C ASN A 8 -0.95 24.94 -30.46
N PHE A 9 -0.42 24.51 -31.60
CA PHE A 9 0.16 25.41 -32.59
C PHE A 9 -0.90 26.35 -33.17
N GLY A 10 -0.52 27.62 -33.37
CA GLY A 10 -1.33 28.60 -34.08
C GLY A 10 -1.45 28.29 -35.57
N GLY A 11 -2.57 28.68 -36.17
CA GLY A 11 -2.78 28.60 -37.61
C GLY A 11 -2.30 29.87 -38.31
N LEU A 12 -2.16 29.82 -39.63
CA LEU A 12 -1.96 31.01 -40.43
C LEU A 12 -3.28 31.79 -40.58
N ARG A 13 -3.20 33.06 -41.02
CA ARG A 13 -4.39 33.90 -41.27
C ARG A 13 -5.35 33.17 -42.21
N ALA A 14 -6.66 33.32 -41.95
CA ALA A 14 -7.69 32.71 -42.78
C ALA A 14 -8.02 33.55 -44.02
N THR A 15 -7.99 34.89 -43.92
CA THR A 15 -8.57 35.79 -44.91
C THR A 15 -7.56 36.55 -45.79
N HIS A 16 -6.31 36.70 -45.36
CA HIS A 16 -5.32 37.52 -46.06
C HIS A 16 -4.22 36.67 -46.70
N GLY A 17 -4.37 36.37 -47.99
CA GLY A 17 -3.29 35.88 -48.86
C GLY A 17 -2.79 34.44 -48.59
N VAL A 18 -3.47 33.68 -47.74
CA VAL A 18 -3.15 32.27 -47.46
C VAL A 18 -4.13 31.40 -48.23
N SER A 19 -3.64 30.44 -49.01
CA SER A 19 -4.46 29.55 -49.84
C SER A 19 -4.77 28.21 -49.15
N LEU A 20 -3.78 27.31 -49.07
CA LEU A 20 -3.98 25.93 -48.57
C LEU A 20 -3.39 25.69 -47.18
N SER A 21 -2.52 26.60 -46.71
CA SER A 21 -1.65 26.34 -45.56
C SER A 21 -2.21 26.80 -44.22
N HIS A 22 -3.50 27.15 -44.11
CA HIS A 22 -4.11 27.66 -42.87
C HIS A 22 -3.82 26.82 -41.61
N ARG A 23 -3.76 25.48 -41.76
CA ARG A 23 -3.50 24.53 -40.68
C ARG A 23 -2.15 23.80 -40.80
N SER A 24 -1.25 24.34 -41.64
CA SER A 24 0.08 23.77 -41.83
C SER A 24 0.94 23.93 -40.57
N HIS A 25 1.97 23.10 -40.45
CA HIS A 25 2.90 23.09 -39.32
C HIS A 25 4.03 24.14 -39.44
N GLY A 26 4.03 24.94 -40.51
CA GLY A 26 5.10 25.89 -40.81
C GLY A 26 6.43 25.19 -41.13
N SER A 27 7.54 25.89 -40.90
CA SER A 27 8.89 25.34 -41.16
C SER A 27 9.31 24.30 -40.11
N THR A 28 9.90 23.20 -40.57
CA THR A 28 10.42 22.11 -39.74
C THR A 28 11.91 22.24 -39.41
N GLY A 29 12.67 23.01 -40.19
CA GLY A 29 14.13 23.06 -40.12
C GLY A 29 14.77 24.35 -40.63
N ASN A 30 16.09 24.32 -40.68
CA ASN A 30 16.95 25.42 -41.16
C ASN A 30 17.41 25.12 -42.60
N ARG A 31 18.20 26.03 -43.19
CA ARG A 31 18.76 25.90 -44.55
C ARG A 31 19.90 24.87 -44.60
N GLN A 32 21.15 25.28 -44.80
CA GLN A 32 22.24 24.37 -45.16
C GLN A 32 22.69 23.48 -44.00
N ASP A 33 23.10 24.07 -42.89
CA ASP A 33 23.51 23.34 -41.68
C ASP A 33 22.44 23.50 -40.62
N PRO A 34 21.89 22.42 -40.02
CA PRO A 34 22.33 21.01 -39.98
C PRO A 34 21.72 20.07 -41.06
N GLY A 35 21.07 20.58 -42.10
CA GLY A 35 20.53 19.78 -43.22
C GLY A 35 19.48 18.71 -42.86
N ARG A 36 18.94 18.74 -41.63
CA ARG A 36 17.98 17.74 -41.12
C ARG A 36 17.03 18.34 -40.10
N VAL A 37 15.91 17.65 -39.87
CA VAL A 37 15.00 17.97 -38.76
C VAL A 37 15.57 17.43 -37.44
N PHE A 38 15.53 18.24 -36.38
CA PHE A 38 15.97 17.81 -35.05
C PHE A 38 15.05 16.75 -34.45
N LYS A 39 15.63 15.79 -33.70
CA LYS A 39 14.86 14.81 -32.92
C LYS A 39 14.01 15.55 -31.87
N GLY A 40 12.81 15.05 -31.61
CA GLY A 40 11.88 15.69 -30.68
C GLY A 40 11.17 16.94 -31.24
N LYS A 41 11.41 17.33 -32.51
CA LYS A 41 10.62 18.38 -33.17
C LYS A 41 9.14 17.99 -33.12
N LYS A 42 8.34 18.92 -32.62
CA LYS A 42 6.88 18.75 -32.49
C LYS A 42 6.23 18.63 -33.86
N MET A 43 5.72 17.42 -34.16
CA MET A 43 5.05 17.08 -35.42
C MET A 43 3.70 16.39 -35.13
N ALA A 44 2.89 16.23 -36.18
CA ALA A 44 1.63 15.46 -36.13
C ALA A 44 1.88 13.96 -35.80
N GLY A 45 0.83 13.23 -35.43
CA GLY A 45 0.90 11.78 -35.16
C GLY A 45 -0.22 11.25 -34.24
N HIS A 46 0.02 10.09 -33.61
CA HIS A 46 -0.90 9.43 -32.64
C HIS A 46 -1.03 10.17 -31.28
N MET A 47 -2.21 10.71 -30.98
CA MET A 47 -2.48 11.46 -29.74
C MET A 47 -3.51 10.70 -28.93
N GLY A 48 -3.21 10.45 -27.65
CA GLY A 48 -3.96 9.52 -26.80
C GLY A 48 -3.11 8.31 -26.46
N ASP A 49 -3.73 7.30 -25.85
CA ASP A 49 -3.13 6.01 -25.50
C ASP A 49 -1.75 6.12 -24.83
N ARG A 50 -1.63 7.05 -23.88
CA ARG A 50 -0.42 7.21 -23.09
C ARG A 50 -0.82 7.28 -21.64
N GLN A 51 -0.08 6.53 -20.81
CA GLN A 51 -0.19 6.61 -19.37
C GLN A 51 0.16 8.02 -18.89
N ARG A 52 -0.77 8.65 -18.17
CA ARG A 52 -0.63 9.98 -17.59
C ARG A 52 -0.97 9.91 -16.11
N THR A 53 -0.22 10.65 -15.32
CA THR A 53 -0.43 10.78 -13.88
C THR A 53 -0.83 12.21 -13.58
N GLN A 54 -1.91 12.39 -12.83
CA GLN A 54 -2.27 13.65 -12.22
C GLN A 54 -1.85 13.57 -10.76
N GLN A 55 -0.99 14.50 -10.32
CA GLN A 55 -0.45 14.50 -8.96
C GLN A 55 -1.23 15.49 -8.08
N ASN A 56 -1.20 15.25 -6.76
CA ASN A 56 -1.80 16.12 -5.74
C ASN A 56 -3.31 16.33 -5.90
N LEU A 57 -4.04 15.26 -6.22
CA LEU A 57 -5.49 15.29 -6.17
C LEU A 57 -5.97 15.07 -4.74
N GLU A 58 -6.97 15.85 -4.33
CA GLU A 58 -7.58 15.77 -3.00
C GLU A 58 -8.70 14.72 -2.99
N ILE A 59 -8.69 13.86 -1.97
CA ILE A 59 -9.79 12.93 -1.69
C ILE A 59 -10.75 13.63 -0.73
N VAL A 60 -11.97 13.89 -1.19
CA VAL A 60 -12.98 14.65 -0.43
C VAL A 60 -13.76 13.73 0.50
N ARG A 61 -14.02 12.49 0.05
CA ARG A 61 -14.77 11.49 0.80
C ARG A 61 -14.33 10.10 0.38
N THR A 62 -14.32 9.20 1.35
CA THR A 62 -14.16 7.77 1.13
C THR A 62 -15.41 7.07 1.62
N ASP A 63 -15.94 6.16 0.81
CA ASP A 63 -17.00 5.22 1.20
C ASP A 63 -16.39 3.83 1.18
N ALA A 64 -16.04 3.34 2.38
CA ALA A 64 -15.33 2.07 2.53
C ALA A 64 -16.24 0.86 2.26
N ASP A 65 -17.54 0.97 2.52
CA ASP A 65 -18.50 -0.13 2.38
C ASP A 65 -18.75 -0.43 0.90
N ARG A 66 -18.82 0.63 0.08
CA ARG A 66 -18.97 0.51 -1.39
C ARG A 66 -17.64 0.48 -2.13
N GLY A 67 -16.52 0.70 -1.45
CA GLY A 67 -15.19 0.80 -2.05
C GLY A 67 -15.04 1.99 -3.01
N LEU A 68 -15.68 3.13 -2.72
CA LEU A 68 -15.66 4.31 -3.59
C LEU A 68 -14.77 5.42 -3.02
N LEU A 69 -14.05 6.09 -3.92
CA LEU A 69 -13.24 7.27 -3.63
C LEU A 69 -13.78 8.48 -4.39
N PHE A 70 -14.06 9.57 -3.66
CA PHE A 70 -14.51 10.83 -4.25
C PHE A 70 -13.32 11.77 -4.38
N VAL A 71 -12.88 11.99 -5.62
CA VAL A 71 -11.70 12.80 -5.94
C VAL A 71 -12.14 14.17 -6.45
N LYS A 72 -11.53 15.24 -5.93
CA LYS A 72 -11.75 16.60 -6.43
C LYS A 72 -10.89 16.85 -7.66
N GLY A 73 -11.53 16.83 -8.82
CA GLY A 73 -10.90 17.19 -10.10
C GLY A 73 -11.09 16.13 -11.18
N SER A 74 -10.30 16.26 -12.25
CA SER A 74 -10.36 15.34 -13.39
C SER A 74 -9.37 14.18 -13.24
N VAL A 75 -9.84 12.98 -13.57
CA VAL A 75 -9.04 11.75 -13.59
C VAL A 75 -8.69 11.39 -15.05
N PRO A 76 -7.42 11.09 -15.37
CA PRO A 76 -7.05 10.70 -16.73
C PRO A 76 -7.62 9.33 -17.11
N GLY A 77 -8.24 9.24 -18.28
CA GLY A 77 -8.80 8.00 -18.80
C GLY A 77 -10.29 8.12 -19.13
N ALA A 78 -10.84 7.08 -19.74
CA ALA A 78 -12.26 6.97 -19.98
C ALA A 78 -12.96 6.36 -18.75
N LYS A 79 -14.29 6.50 -18.69
CA LYS A 79 -15.12 5.81 -17.69
C LYS A 79 -14.85 4.30 -17.73
N ASN A 80 -14.82 3.65 -16.56
CA ASN A 80 -14.55 2.22 -16.39
C ASN A 80 -13.13 1.77 -16.79
N GLY A 81 -12.18 2.70 -16.96
CA GLY A 81 -10.78 2.36 -17.14
C GLY A 81 -10.10 2.00 -15.82
N TRP A 82 -9.06 1.18 -15.90
CA TRP A 82 -8.21 0.88 -14.76
C TRP A 82 -7.27 2.04 -14.46
N MET A 83 -7.08 2.35 -13.19
CA MET A 83 -6.13 3.35 -12.71
C MET A 83 -5.35 2.83 -11.53
N LEU A 84 -4.10 3.27 -11.45
CA LEU A 84 -3.24 3.06 -10.31
C LEU A 84 -3.26 4.31 -9.43
N VAL A 85 -3.67 4.14 -8.17
CA VAL A 85 -3.68 5.19 -7.14
C VAL A 85 -2.49 4.97 -6.22
N ARG A 86 -1.79 6.06 -5.87
CA ARG A 86 -0.68 6.09 -4.91
C ARG A 86 -0.80 7.33 -4.06
N ASP A 87 -0.24 7.26 -2.86
CA ASP A 87 -0.08 8.43 -2.01
C ASP A 87 0.79 9.49 -2.68
N SER A 88 0.53 10.75 -2.35
CA SER A 88 1.30 11.85 -2.93
C SER A 88 2.70 11.89 -2.32
N VAL A 89 3.71 11.99 -3.20
CA VAL A 89 5.11 12.20 -2.80
C VAL A 89 5.38 13.68 -2.47
N LYS A 90 4.58 14.61 -3.01
CA LYS A 90 4.85 16.05 -2.92
C LYS A 90 4.26 16.71 -1.67
N ILE A 91 3.23 16.11 -1.09
CA ILE A 91 2.56 16.61 0.11
C ILE A 91 2.87 15.60 1.20
N LYS A 92 3.43 16.07 2.32
CA LYS A 92 3.62 15.22 3.49
C LYS A 92 2.26 14.79 4.01
N HIS A 93 2.13 13.50 4.23
CA HIS A 93 0.96 12.93 4.87
C HIS A 93 1.04 13.23 6.38
N SER A 94 -0.10 13.18 7.08
CA SER A 94 -0.10 13.35 8.53
C SER A 94 0.69 12.23 9.20
N GLU A 95 1.45 12.53 10.24
CA GLU A 95 2.33 11.58 10.93
C GLU A 95 1.55 10.41 11.59
N ASP A 96 0.24 10.58 11.78
CA ASP A 96 -0.67 9.62 12.44
C ASP A 96 -1.30 8.59 11.47
N LEU A 97 -0.73 8.39 10.28
CA LEU A 97 -1.27 7.43 9.33
C LEU A 97 -0.69 6.02 9.56
N PRO A 98 -1.54 4.98 9.62
CA PRO A 98 -1.07 3.61 9.81
C PRO A 98 -0.33 3.12 8.55
N PHE A 99 0.94 2.75 8.70
CA PHE A 99 1.79 2.15 7.67
C PHE A 99 1.93 0.64 7.94
N PRO A 100 1.82 -0.26 6.94
CA PRO A 100 1.71 -0.06 5.49
C PRO A 100 0.29 0.18 4.95
N GLY A 101 -0.71 0.29 5.83
CA GLY A 101 -2.11 0.58 5.49
C GLY A 101 -3.08 -0.11 6.44
N VAL A 102 -4.34 0.34 6.45
CA VAL A 102 -5.41 -0.32 7.22
C VAL A 102 -5.86 -1.57 6.48
N MET A 103 -5.45 -2.74 6.96
CA MET A 103 -5.88 -4.03 6.41
C MET A 103 -7.28 -4.37 6.93
N ARG A 104 -8.31 -4.01 6.16
CA ARG A 104 -9.70 -4.40 6.43
C ARG A 104 -9.99 -5.86 6.02
N ARG A 105 -9.07 -6.79 6.33
CA ARG A 105 -9.27 -8.21 6.02
C ARG A 105 -10.29 -8.86 6.97
N ASN A 106 -10.39 -8.36 8.20
CA ASN A 106 -11.23 -8.93 9.26
C ASN A 106 -11.99 -7.83 10.02
N GLN A 107 -12.78 -6.98 9.35
CA GLN A 107 -13.52 -5.91 10.06
C GLN A 107 -14.44 -6.46 11.17
N ASP A 108 -15.03 -7.64 10.93
CA ASP A 108 -15.96 -8.28 11.85
C ASP A 108 -15.27 -8.84 13.12
N GLU A 109 -13.95 -9.05 13.11
CA GLU A 109 -13.20 -9.61 14.25
C GLU A 109 -12.67 -8.54 15.22
N PHE A 110 -12.61 -7.28 14.80
CA PHE A 110 -12.11 -6.16 15.61
C PHE A 110 -13.23 -5.21 16.07
N ALA A 111 -14.49 -5.52 15.74
CA ALA A 111 -15.65 -4.86 16.34
C ALA A 111 -15.75 -5.30 17.81
N HIS A 112 -15.09 -4.57 18.69
CA HIS A 112 -15.41 -4.59 20.11
C HIS A 112 -16.64 -3.71 20.27
N GLU A 113 -17.79 -4.31 20.58
CA GLU A 113 -18.86 -3.57 21.22
C GLU A 113 -18.26 -3.04 22.54
N GLU A 114 -17.87 -1.77 22.55
CA GLU A 114 -17.73 -1.04 23.79
C GLU A 114 -19.12 -1.06 24.43
N ALA A 115 -19.32 -2.03 25.34
CA ALA A 115 -20.50 -2.08 26.16
C ALA A 115 -20.65 -0.71 26.82
N ASP A 116 -21.79 -0.07 26.58
CA ASP A 116 -22.17 1.17 27.24
C ASP A 116 -22.00 0.96 28.76
N ALA A 117 -21.17 1.81 29.38
CA ALA A 117 -20.86 1.74 30.80
C ALA A 117 -22.11 2.11 31.60
N GLY A 118 -23.05 1.17 31.75
CA GLY A 118 -24.36 1.50 32.24
C GLY A 118 -25.37 0.36 32.37
N LEU A 119 -24.95 -0.87 32.66
CA LEU A 119 -25.89 -1.89 33.14
C LEU A 119 -25.23 -2.88 34.10
N ILE A 120 -25.11 -2.49 35.36
CA ILE A 120 -24.92 -3.44 36.47
C ILE A 120 -26.28 -4.08 36.71
N GLU A 121 -26.55 -5.20 36.05
CA GLU A 121 -27.62 -6.11 36.45
C GLU A 121 -27.10 -7.07 37.52
N SER A 122 -27.69 -6.88 38.68
CA SER A 122 -27.74 -7.73 39.87
C SER A 122 -28.02 -9.20 39.58
N ASN A 123 -27.00 -9.96 39.15
CA ASN A 123 -27.01 -11.43 39.13
C ASN A 123 -25.65 -12.09 39.39
N ALA A 124 -24.72 -11.38 40.03
CA ALA A 124 -23.47 -11.95 40.54
C ALA A 124 -23.43 -11.93 42.08
N ASP A 125 -24.50 -12.39 42.74
CA ASP A 125 -24.38 -12.93 44.09
C ASP A 125 -23.79 -14.34 43.99
N HIS A 126 -22.48 -14.43 43.73
CA HIS A 126 -21.75 -15.64 44.09
C HIS A 126 -21.32 -15.48 45.54
N ALA A 127 -21.94 -16.26 46.41
CA ALA A 127 -21.67 -16.27 47.84
C ALA A 127 -20.17 -16.40 48.11
N VAL A 128 -19.58 -15.35 48.68
CA VAL A 128 -18.27 -15.43 49.31
C VAL A 128 -18.43 -16.36 50.51
N ASN A 129 -17.83 -17.55 50.45
CA ASN A 129 -17.70 -18.42 51.61
C ASN A 129 -16.41 -18.01 52.34
N PRO A 130 -16.46 -17.39 53.52
CA PRO A 130 -15.25 -17.04 54.26
C PRO A 130 -14.72 -18.25 55.02
N GLU A 131 -13.39 -18.30 55.11
CA GLU A 131 -12.56 -19.10 56.01
C GLU A 131 -12.04 -20.46 55.50
N VAL A 132 -10.74 -20.44 55.18
CA VAL A 132 -9.88 -21.63 55.15
C VAL A 132 -9.49 -21.90 56.60
N SER A 133 -9.79 -23.09 57.13
CA SER A 133 -9.50 -23.46 58.51
C SER A 133 -7.99 -23.55 58.77
N VAL A 134 -7.56 -23.14 59.96
CA VAL A 134 -6.15 -23.11 60.43
C VAL A 134 -5.40 -24.43 60.20
N GLU A 135 -6.10 -25.57 60.26
CA GLU A 135 -5.55 -26.90 60.05
C GLU A 135 -5.08 -27.18 58.60
N GLN A 136 -5.69 -26.52 57.61
CA GLN A 136 -5.28 -26.65 56.20
C GLN A 136 -4.02 -25.83 55.92
N GLN A 137 -3.80 -24.76 56.69
CA GLN A 137 -2.62 -23.91 56.56
C GLN A 137 -1.37 -24.55 57.19
N GLU A 138 -1.54 -25.30 58.28
CA GLU A 138 -0.46 -26.11 58.88
C GLU A 138 -0.03 -27.26 57.96
N LYS A 139 -0.97 -27.95 57.31
CA LYS A 139 -0.66 -29.03 56.36
C LYS A 139 0.07 -28.55 55.10
N LEU A 140 -0.19 -27.31 54.66
CA LEU A 140 0.52 -26.69 53.54
C LEU A 140 1.94 -26.26 53.93
N MET A 141 2.15 -25.81 55.18
CA MET A 141 3.49 -25.47 55.68
C MET A 141 4.36 -26.71 55.87
N ASP A 142 3.80 -27.82 56.37
CA ASP A 142 4.53 -29.09 56.52
C ASP A 142 4.97 -29.68 55.18
N GLN A 143 4.15 -29.54 54.13
CA GLN A 143 4.51 -29.98 52.77
C GLN A 143 5.61 -29.11 52.14
N GLN A 144 5.69 -27.83 52.49
CA GLN A 144 6.74 -26.93 52.01
C GLN A 144 8.07 -27.16 52.75
N GLN A 145 8.03 -27.53 54.02
CA GLN A 145 9.23 -27.84 54.82
C GLN A 145 9.89 -29.16 54.37
N ALA A 146 9.10 -30.15 53.94
CA ALA A 146 9.59 -31.45 53.47
C ALA A 146 10.30 -31.41 52.09
N GLY A 147 10.18 -30.31 51.33
CA GLY A 147 10.77 -30.15 50.01
C GLY A 147 12.16 -29.48 49.98
N ALA A 148 12.71 -29.08 51.13
CA ALA A 148 13.90 -28.22 51.20
C ALA A 148 15.25 -28.94 51.43
N ASP A 149 15.28 -30.28 51.59
CA ASP A 149 16.49 -31.04 51.98
C ASP A 149 17.08 -31.95 50.89
N ALA A 150 16.92 -31.64 49.59
CA ALA A 150 17.56 -32.41 48.52
C ALA A 150 18.17 -31.55 47.41
N GLU A 151 19.49 -31.39 47.42
CA GLU A 151 20.37 -30.99 46.31
C GLU A 151 21.78 -31.57 46.56
N PRO A 152 22.72 -31.67 45.58
CA PRO A 152 22.61 -31.77 44.12
C PRO A 152 23.46 -32.95 43.56
N GLY A 153 23.20 -33.40 42.32
CA GLY A 153 24.00 -34.43 41.65
C GLY A 153 24.25 -34.15 40.16
N ALA A 154 25.50 -33.87 39.81
CA ALA A 154 26.00 -33.56 38.46
C ALA A 154 26.17 -34.79 37.55
N ALA A 155 26.06 -34.62 36.22
CA ALA A 155 27.08 -35.00 35.20
C ALA A 155 26.53 -35.23 33.77
N GLN A 156 27.15 -34.51 32.82
CA GLN A 156 27.73 -34.95 31.53
C GLN A 156 26.88 -35.54 30.37
N ASP A 157 26.82 -34.74 29.28
CA ASP A 157 27.56 -34.88 28.00
C ASP A 157 27.53 -36.23 27.22
N ASP A 158 27.07 -36.21 25.95
CA ASP A 158 27.45 -37.15 24.87
C ASP A 158 26.82 -36.79 23.49
N THR A 159 27.70 -36.46 22.54
CA THR A 159 27.77 -36.76 21.07
C THR A 159 26.59 -36.48 20.11
N SER A 160 26.69 -35.48 19.23
CA SER A 160 27.19 -35.54 17.84
C SER A 160 26.52 -36.55 16.88
N THR A 161 25.83 -36.06 15.84
CA THR A 161 26.05 -36.45 14.41
C THR A 161 25.11 -35.62 13.50
N THR A 162 25.71 -34.72 12.71
CA THR A 162 25.14 -34.19 11.47
C THR A 162 25.78 -34.96 10.32
N PRO A 163 25.04 -35.46 9.31
CA PRO A 163 25.64 -35.81 8.04
C PRO A 163 25.48 -34.66 7.03
N SER A 164 26.63 -34.32 6.46
CA SER A 164 26.86 -33.33 5.42
C SER A 164 26.16 -33.69 4.10
N ALA A 165 25.80 -32.66 3.34
CA ALA A 165 25.25 -32.72 2.00
C ALA A 165 26.32 -33.19 0.98
N ASP A 166 25.95 -34.18 0.17
CA ASP A 166 26.72 -34.62 -0.99
C ASP A 166 26.19 -33.95 -2.28
N LYS A 167 27.11 -33.60 -3.16
CA LYS A 167 26.88 -32.90 -4.43
C LYS A 167 26.38 -33.88 -5.48
N ALA A 168 25.48 -33.43 -6.34
CA ALA A 168 25.30 -34.01 -7.67
C ALA A 168 25.00 -32.92 -8.70
N ASP A 169 25.84 -32.90 -9.72
CA ASP A 169 25.86 -32.02 -10.88
C ASP A 169 24.62 -32.15 -11.76
N GLY A 170 24.22 -31.03 -12.37
CA GLY A 170 23.14 -30.95 -13.34
C GLY A 170 23.37 -29.79 -14.31
N GLU A 171 24.09 -30.09 -15.38
CA GLU A 171 24.35 -29.24 -16.54
C GLU A 171 23.05 -28.65 -17.13
N ASN A 172 23.05 -27.35 -17.46
CA ASN A 172 22.06 -26.78 -18.38
C ASN A 172 22.77 -25.92 -19.43
N LYS A 173 22.71 -26.43 -20.67
CA LYS A 173 23.09 -25.79 -21.93
C LYS A 173 21.81 -25.39 -22.68
N GLU A 174 21.88 -24.20 -23.28
CA GLU A 174 21.16 -23.72 -24.48
C GLU A 174 19.64 -23.41 -24.39
N GLY A 175 19.28 -22.24 -24.96
CA GLY A 175 17.92 -21.76 -25.14
C GLY A 175 17.83 -20.23 -25.17
#